data_AF-A0A847BTF9-F1
#
_entry.id   AF-A0A847BTF9-F1
#
_cell.length_a   1.000
_cell.length_b   1.000
_cell.length_c   1.000
_cell.angle_alpha   90.00
_cell.angle_beta   90.00
_cell.angle_gamma   90.00
#
_symmetry.space_group_name_H-M   'P 1'
#
loop_
_entity.id
_entity.type
_entity.pdbx_description
1 polymer ?
#
loop_
_entity_poly.entity_id
_entity_poly.type
_entity_poly.pdbx_seq_one_letter_code
_entity_poly.pdbx_strand_id
1 'polypeptide(L)'
;EKYLSQIDARILYYQLVDSSFEFALKAHNSIHKGLMRPSIYILITTSLLLGAFGFSYGSGPLLGSREFLAVDWISIVVVAVLVVGTFTILFFHRQRLLALIVVGIVGLVVVLTFIKLSAPDLALTQLSVEMVTIVLMLLALFYLPAFTPKESSSLKVRGDILLSSLAGIGVSILSLAVLSRDYSSTIGDYFLANALKGGGGTNVVNVILVDFRGFDTLGEITVLGIAGIGIFALLQGLRLYAPPYDARGYPWALEVYPPIMQVLMRILLPIMLLVAVYIFLRGHNLPGGGFVAGLIASVALIVQYLANGIGWASKRLLIDKHFLIGSGVLIAGATGVVSMLIGFPFLTSAFIYLDWPIVGEFEVASAIAFDLGVFLVVVGATVMILVQLGKLSLTSHKLTKTKAKEEDAWKC
;
A
#
# COMPACT_ATOMS: atom_id res chain seq x y z
N GLU A 1 3.61 49.57 -56.59
CA GLU A 1 2.23 49.22 -56.21
C GLU A 1 1.59 48.05 -56.97
N LYS A 2 2.03 47.67 -58.18
CA LYS A 2 1.36 46.63 -59.00
C LYS A 2 1.58 45.15 -58.60
N TYR A 3 2.36 44.88 -57.56
CA TYR A 3 2.68 43.51 -57.10
C TYR A 3 2.18 43.19 -55.67
N LEU A 4 1.62 44.16 -54.95
CA LEU A 4 1.13 43.96 -53.57
C LEU A 4 -0.34 43.51 -53.51
N SER A 5 -1.06 43.50 -54.64
CA SER A 5 -2.48 43.15 -54.71
C SER A 5 -2.78 41.64 -54.75
N GLN A 6 -1.76 40.78 -54.67
CA GLN A 6 -1.92 39.31 -54.74
C GLN A 6 -1.53 38.57 -53.45
N ILE A 7 -1.05 39.26 -52.43
CA ILE A 7 -0.75 38.64 -51.13
C ILE A 7 -2.00 38.73 -50.26
N ASP A 8 -2.84 37.69 -50.30
CA ASP A 8 -3.94 37.56 -49.33
C ASP A 8 -3.36 37.14 -47.99
N ALA A 9 -3.22 38.11 -47.08
CA ALA A 9 -2.72 37.90 -45.72
C ALA A 9 -3.52 36.81 -44.96
N ARG A 10 -4.75 36.51 -45.38
CA ARG A 10 -5.55 35.43 -44.81
C ARG A 10 -4.95 34.06 -45.09
N ILE A 11 -4.33 33.84 -46.25
CA ILE A 11 -3.70 32.55 -46.58
C ILE A 11 -2.51 32.28 -45.65
N LEU A 12 -1.65 33.29 -45.46
CA LEU A 12 -0.53 33.21 -44.52
C LEU A 12 -1.02 33.01 -43.08
N TYR A 13 -2.08 33.72 -42.67
CA TYR A 13 -2.70 33.55 -41.37
C TYR A 13 -3.21 32.12 -41.16
N TYR A 14 -4.01 31.58 -42.08
CA TYR A 14 -4.54 30.22 -41.97
C TYR A 14 -3.43 29.16 -42.00
N GLN A 15 -2.41 29.32 -42.84
CA GLN A 15 -1.24 28.41 -42.85
C GLN A 15 -0.50 28.40 -41.51
N LEU A 16 -0.34 29.56 -40.88
CA LEU A 16 0.35 29.69 -39.59
C LEU A 16 -0.50 29.08 -38.47
N VAL A 17 -1.82 29.30 -38.50
CA VAL A 17 -2.78 28.69 -37.58
C VAL A 17 -2.78 27.16 -37.73
N ASP A 18 -2.91 26.64 -38.95
CA ASP A 18 -2.94 25.21 -39.24
C ASP A 18 -1.61 24.54 -38.86
N SER A 19 -0.48 25.16 -39.17
CA SER A 19 0.84 24.67 -38.77
C SER A 19 0.99 24.62 -37.25
N SER A 20 0.43 25.60 -36.54
CA SER A 20 0.44 25.64 -35.08
C SER A 20 -0.42 24.52 -34.49
N PHE A 21 -1.60 24.27 -35.05
CA PHE A 21 -2.46 23.15 -34.65
C PHE A 21 -1.83 21.79 -34.95
N GLU A 22 -1.26 21.61 -36.14
CA GLU A 22 -0.54 20.38 -36.48
C GLU A 22 0.64 20.14 -35.55
N PHE A 23 1.41 21.17 -35.24
CA PHE A 23 2.53 21.07 -34.30
C PHE A 23 2.03 20.70 -32.89
N ALA A 24 0.99 21.37 -32.40
CA ALA A 24 0.39 21.08 -31.10
C ALA A 24 -0.14 19.64 -31.04
N LEU A 25 -0.80 19.16 -32.09
CA LEU A 25 -1.29 17.78 -32.19
C LEU A 25 -0.15 16.77 -32.26
N LYS A 26 0.90 17.03 -33.05
CA LYS A 26 2.09 16.17 -33.13
C LYS A 26 2.82 16.10 -31.78
N ALA A 27 2.95 17.22 -31.08
CA ALA A 27 3.53 17.28 -29.74
C ALA A 27 2.67 16.52 -28.72
N HIS A 28 1.35 16.77 -28.72
CA HIS A 28 0.40 16.07 -27.86
C HIS A 28 0.45 14.55 -28.08
N ASN A 29 0.35 14.09 -29.33
CA ASN A 29 0.37 12.67 -29.68
C ASN A 29 1.72 12.00 -29.44
N SER A 30 2.81 12.77 -29.39
CA SER A 30 4.13 12.23 -29.04
C SER A 30 4.23 11.91 -27.54
N ILE A 31 3.60 12.73 -26.70
CA ILE A 31 3.63 12.61 -25.23
C ILE A 31 2.48 11.72 -24.71
N HIS A 32 1.27 11.94 -25.20
CA HIS A 32 0.02 11.35 -24.70
C HIS A 32 -0.50 10.27 -25.66
N LYS A 33 0.18 9.13 -25.70
CA LYS A 33 -0.24 7.97 -26.54
C LYS A 33 -1.33 7.09 -25.90
N GLY A 34 -1.98 7.56 -24.82
CA GLY A 34 -2.90 6.73 -24.02
C GLY A 34 -2.23 5.57 -23.29
N LEU A 35 -0.89 5.52 -23.27
CA LEU A 35 -0.09 4.51 -22.60
C LEU A 35 0.65 5.15 -21.42
N MET A 36 0.78 4.43 -20.31
CA MET A 36 1.53 4.90 -19.13
C MET A 36 3.05 4.98 -19.37
N ARG A 37 3.56 4.17 -20.32
CA ARG A 37 5.01 4.01 -20.52
C ARG A 37 5.75 5.31 -20.88
N PRO A 38 5.33 6.12 -21.88
CA PRO A 38 5.99 7.39 -22.18
C PRO A 38 6.03 8.33 -20.97
N SER A 39 4.94 8.41 -20.19
CA SER A 39 4.87 9.24 -18.98
C SER A 39 5.88 8.78 -17.91
N ILE A 40 6.02 7.47 -17.70
CA ILE A 40 7.02 6.92 -16.78
C ILE A 40 8.44 7.20 -17.26
N TYR A 41 8.70 7.08 -18.57
CA TYR A 41 10.00 7.41 -19.15
C TYR A 41 10.37 8.86 -18.90
N ILE A 42 9.45 9.80 -19.19
CA ILE A 42 9.67 11.22 -18.95
C ILE A 42 9.94 11.47 -17.47
N LEU A 43 9.12 10.91 -16.58
CA LEU A 43 9.30 11.05 -15.13
C LEU A 43 10.69 10.60 -14.66
N ILE A 44 11.13 9.39 -15.03
CA ILE A 44 12.40 8.83 -14.59
C ILE A 44 13.57 9.59 -15.23
N THR A 45 13.52 9.86 -16.53
CA THR A 45 14.59 10.59 -17.22
C THR A 45 14.72 12.00 -16.67
N THR A 46 13.62 12.73 -16.46
CA THR A 46 13.65 14.07 -15.84
C THR A 46 14.19 14.01 -14.41
N SER A 47 13.79 13.02 -13.60
CA SER A 47 14.31 12.84 -12.24
C SER A 47 15.82 12.58 -12.23
N LEU A 48 16.32 11.76 -13.15
CA LEU A 48 17.75 11.51 -13.34
C LEU A 48 18.51 12.77 -13.76
N LEU A 49 17.97 13.53 -14.72
CA LEU A 49 18.58 14.78 -15.18
C LEU A 49 18.64 15.82 -14.06
N LEU A 50 17.55 16.00 -13.30
CA LEU A 50 17.51 16.91 -12.16
C LEU A 50 18.44 16.47 -11.03
N GLY A 51 18.50 15.17 -10.74
CA GLY A 51 19.45 14.62 -9.77
C GLY A 51 20.89 14.85 -10.19
N ALA A 52 21.24 14.53 -11.45
CA ALA A 52 22.57 14.78 -12.00
C ALA A 52 22.93 16.27 -12.00
N PHE A 53 21.99 17.14 -12.35
CA PHE A 53 22.17 18.59 -12.27
C PHE A 53 22.41 19.07 -10.84
N GLY A 54 21.66 18.55 -9.86
CA GLY A 54 21.87 18.84 -8.44
C GLY A 54 23.27 18.46 -7.97
N PHE A 55 23.76 17.28 -8.39
CA PHE A 55 25.13 16.85 -8.10
C PHE A 55 26.19 17.69 -8.82
N SER A 56 25.94 18.16 -10.04
CA SER A 56 26.91 19.00 -10.75
C SER A 56 26.95 20.44 -10.25
N TYR A 57 25.86 20.93 -9.66
CA TYR A 57 25.80 22.28 -9.07
C TYR A 57 26.48 22.35 -7.70
N GLY A 58 26.42 21.27 -6.91
CA GLY A 58 27.07 21.21 -5.60
C GLY A 58 28.59 21.12 -5.69
N SER A 59 29.31 21.95 -4.93
CA SER A 59 30.78 21.92 -4.85
C SER A 59 31.32 20.94 -3.79
N GLY A 60 30.44 20.26 -3.06
CA GLY A 60 30.82 19.32 -2.00
C GLY A 60 31.24 17.95 -2.56
N PRO A 61 31.97 17.14 -1.77
CA PRO A 61 32.27 15.77 -2.14
C PRO A 61 30.97 14.96 -2.28
N LEU A 62 31.00 13.98 -3.20
CA LEU A 62 29.86 13.10 -3.47
C LEU A 62 29.47 12.30 -2.22
N LEU A 63 30.47 11.79 -1.49
CA LEU A 63 30.30 11.05 -0.25
C LEU A 63 30.80 11.89 0.93
N GLY A 64 30.18 11.70 2.10
CA GLY A 64 30.66 12.27 3.36
C GLY A 64 31.77 11.43 4.02
N SER A 65 32.14 11.84 5.23
CA SER A 65 33.24 11.27 6.02
C SER A 65 32.84 10.17 7.00
N ARG A 66 31.54 9.86 7.12
CA ARG A 66 31.03 8.94 8.14
C ARG A 66 31.53 7.52 7.87
N GLU A 67 32.04 6.88 8.93
CA GLU A 67 32.44 5.47 8.87
C GLU A 67 31.21 4.57 8.74
N PHE A 68 31.26 3.63 7.79
CA PHE A 68 30.17 2.68 7.57
C PHE A 68 30.17 1.57 8.61
N LEU A 69 28.99 1.03 8.91
CA LEU A 69 28.86 -0.16 9.75
C LEU A 69 29.55 -1.35 9.08
N ALA A 70 30.20 -2.19 9.89
CA ALA A 70 30.80 -3.43 9.43
C ALA A 70 29.74 -4.36 8.83
N VAL A 71 30.09 -5.01 7.72
CA VAL A 71 29.18 -5.93 7.03
C VAL A 71 29.19 -7.28 7.74
N ASP A 72 28.08 -7.62 8.39
CA ASP A 72 27.87 -8.93 9.01
C ASP A 72 27.29 -9.96 8.00
N TRP A 73 27.46 -11.25 8.31
CA TRP A 73 27.00 -12.32 7.42
C TRP A 73 25.47 -12.36 7.25
N ILE A 74 24.70 -11.94 8.25
CA ILE A 74 23.23 -11.89 8.18
C ILE A 74 22.82 -10.84 7.16
N SER A 75 23.45 -9.66 7.16
CA SER A 75 23.25 -8.63 6.13
C SER A 75 23.54 -9.15 4.74
N ILE A 76 24.63 -9.90 4.56
CA ILE A 76 24.98 -10.50 3.26
C ILE A 76 23.89 -11.45 2.79
N VAL A 77 23.40 -12.34 3.68
CA VAL A 77 22.33 -13.29 3.36
C VAL A 77 21.03 -12.56 3.01
N VAL A 78 20.61 -11.58 3.83
CA VAL A 78 19.41 -10.77 3.59
C VAL A 78 19.48 -10.09 2.22
N VAL A 79 20.60 -9.42 1.91
CA VAL A 79 20.79 -8.76 0.60
C VAL A 79 20.83 -9.78 -0.53
N ALA A 80 21.50 -10.92 -0.36
CA ALA A 80 21.54 -11.97 -1.37
C ALA A 80 20.13 -12.51 -1.68
N VAL A 81 19.30 -12.76 -0.67
CA VAL A 81 17.91 -13.20 -0.87
C VAL A 81 17.07 -12.11 -1.55
N LEU A 82 17.24 -10.83 -1.19
CA LEU A 82 16.55 -9.72 -1.88
C LEU A 82 16.93 -9.65 -3.36
N VAL A 83 18.22 -9.77 -3.67
CA VAL A 83 18.73 -9.76 -5.05
C VAL A 83 18.16 -10.95 -5.83
N VAL A 84 18.26 -12.16 -5.28
CA VAL A 84 17.72 -13.37 -5.91
C VAL A 84 16.20 -13.27 -6.11
N GLY A 85 15.46 -12.79 -5.10
CA GLY A 85 14.02 -12.56 -5.19
C GLY A 85 13.65 -11.56 -6.28
N THR A 86 14.37 -10.44 -6.36
CA THR A 86 14.16 -9.40 -7.38
C THR A 86 14.41 -9.94 -8.80
N PHE A 87 15.52 -10.67 -9.00
CA PHE A 87 15.82 -11.30 -10.29
C PHE A 87 14.80 -12.39 -10.64
N THR A 88 14.34 -13.17 -9.66
CA THR A 88 13.30 -14.18 -9.87
C THR A 88 11.99 -13.53 -10.34
N ILE A 89 11.57 -12.42 -9.72
CA ILE A 89 10.41 -11.65 -10.21
C ILE A 89 10.66 -11.17 -11.64
N LEU A 90 11.83 -10.61 -11.95
CA LEU A 90 12.17 -10.12 -13.28
C LEU A 90 12.04 -11.20 -14.36
N PHE A 91 12.57 -12.41 -14.11
CA PHE A 91 12.52 -13.51 -15.06
C PHE A 91 11.13 -14.17 -15.15
N PHE A 92 10.42 -14.25 -14.03
CA PHE A 92 9.15 -14.98 -13.92
C PHE A 92 7.91 -14.08 -13.79
N HIS A 93 8.01 -12.77 -14.07
CA HIS A 93 6.90 -11.79 -13.93
C HIS A 93 5.62 -12.18 -14.67
N ARG A 94 5.71 -13.05 -15.68
CA ARG A 94 4.57 -13.54 -16.46
C ARG A 94 3.76 -14.61 -15.75
N GLN A 95 4.36 -15.29 -14.78
CA GLN A 95 3.71 -16.27 -13.93
C GLN A 95 3.25 -15.55 -12.67
N ARG A 96 2.05 -14.98 -12.70
CA ARG A 96 1.60 -14.02 -11.68
C ARG A 96 1.55 -14.60 -10.27
N LEU A 97 1.15 -15.87 -10.14
CA LEU A 97 1.15 -16.56 -8.85
C LEU A 97 2.57 -16.71 -8.30
N LEU A 98 3.53 -17.15 -9.14
CA LEU A 98 4.93 -17.26 -8.74
C LEU A 98 5.50 -15.87 -8.37
N ALA A 99 5.23 -14.85 -9.19
CA ALA A 99 5.65 -13.49 -8.91
C ALA A 99 5.09 -13.00 -7.57
N LEU A 100 3.83 -13.28 -7.26
CA LEU A 100 3.22 -12.91 -5.98
C LEU A 100 3.85 -13.66 -4.79
N ILE A 101 4.14 -14.96 -4.94
CA ILE A 101 4.85 -15.74 -3.91
C ILE A 101 6.23 -15.14 -3.63
N VAL A 102 6.97 -14.80 -4.69
CA VAL A 102 8.31 -14.22 -4.54
C VAL A 102 8.25 -12.81 -3.95
N VAL A 103 7.24 -12.00 -4.29
CA VAL A 103 6.99 -10.71 -3.62
C VAL A 103 6.78 -10.92 -2.11
N GLY A 104 6.03 -11.94 -1.71
CA GLY A 104 5.88 -12.31 -0.29
C GLY A 104 7.19 -12.69 0.39
N ILE A 105 8.08 -13.42 -0.30
CA ILE A 105 9.42 -13.72 0.21
C ILE A 105 10.23 -12.43 0.39
N VAL A 106 10.20 -11.53 -0.59
CA VAL A 106 10.86 -10.21 -0.50
C VAL A 106 10.31 -9.41 0.68
N GLY A 107 8.98 -9.39 0.87
CA GLY A 107 8.33 -8.75 2.01
C GLY A 107 8.80 -9.31 3.35
N LEU A 108 8.92 -10.64 3.49
CA LEU A 108 9.47 -11.27 4.70
C LEU A 108 10.93 -10.88 4.95
N VAL A 109 11.75 -10.75 3.91
CA VAL A 109 13.14 -10.30 4.07
C VAL A 109 13.20 -8.84 4.51
N VAL A 110 12.28 -7.99 4.04
CA VAL A 110 12.13 -6.60 4.53
C VAL A 110 11.72 -6.59 6.02
N VAL A 111 10.79 -7.46 6.44
CA VAL A 111 10.42 -7.63 7.87
C VAL A 111 11.66 -7.98 8.71
N LEU A 112 12.46 -8.95 8.28
CA LEU A 112 13.70 -9.32 8.98
C LEU A 112 14.70 -8.18 9.03
N THR A 113 14.76 -7.36 7.97
CA THR A 113 15.60 -6.15 7.94
C THR A 113 15.14 -5.13 8.98
N PHE A 114 13.83 -4.88 9.10
CA PHE A 114 13.29 -3.99 10.15
C PHE A 114 13.60 -4.50 11.55
N ILE A 115 13.47 -5.81 11.80
CA ILE A 115 13.85 -6.40 13.09
C ILE A 115 15.33 -6.19 13.37
N LYS A 116 16.21 -6.44 12.38
CA LYS A 116 17.66 -6.22 12.51
C LYS A 116 18.00 -4.75 12.80
N LEU A 117 17.23 -3.82 12.25
CA LEU A 117 17.36 -2.38 12.49
C LEU A 117 16.59 -1.89 13.73
N SER A 118 16.13 -2.79 14.60
CA SER A 118 15.40 -2.49 15.83
C SER A 118 14.12 -1.67 15.60
N ALA A 119 13.42 -1.93 14.50
CA ALA A 119 12.15 -1.32 14.13
C ALA A 119 10.98 -2.34 14.19
N PRO A 120 10.61 -2.83 15.39
CA PRO A 120 9.61 -3.89 15.55
C PRO A 120 8.20 -3.47 15.10
N ASP A 121 7.78 -2.22 15.33
CA ASP A 121 6.48 -1.71 14.85
C ASP A 121 6.39 -1.76 13.32
N LEU A 122 7.46 -1.35 12.63
CA LEU A 122 7.56 -1.43 11.16
C LEU A 122 7.57 -2.88 10.67
N ALA A 123 8.21 -3.78 11.41
CA ALA A 123 8.20 -5.21 11.08
C ALA A 123 6.79 -5.80 11.17
N LEU A 124 6.02 -5.46 12.22
CA LEU A 124 4.65 -5.92 12.42
C LEU A 124 3.68 -5.33 11.39
N THR A 125 3.80 -4.03 11.08
CA THR A 125 3.01 -3.39 10.02
C THR A 125 3.31 -4.03 8.68
N GLN A 126 4.59 -4.17 8.31
CA GLN A 126 5.00 -4.75 7.03
C GLN A 126 4.48 -6.16 6.87
N LEU A 127 4.62 -7.02 7.90
CA LEU A 127 4.11 -8.39 7.85
C LEU A 127 2.58 -8.41 7.66
N SER A 128 1.86 -7.55 8.39
CA SER A 128 0.40 -7.53 8.34
C SER A 128 -0.11 -6.96 7.01
N VAL A 129 0.50 -5.89 6.50
CA VAL A 129 0.21 -5.32 5.17
C VAL A 129 0.49 -6.37 4.10
N GLU A 130 1.62 -7.06 4.15
CA GLU A 130 1.96 -8.12 3.19
C GLU A 130 0.90 -9.22 3.14
N MET A 131 0.42 -9.68 4.31
CA MET A 131 -0.64 -10.69 4.36
C MET A 131 -1.96 -10.17 3.75
N VAL A 132 -2.33 -8.91 4.03
CA VAL A 132 -3.52 -8.29 3.43
C VAL A 132 -3.35 -8.16 1.92
N THR A 133 -2.26 -7.58 1.44
CA THR A 133 -2.03 -7.32 0.02
C THR A 133 -1.93 -8.61 -0.77
N ILE A 134 -1.25 -9.65 -0.28
CA ILE A 134 -1.20 -10.97 -0.94
C ILE A 134 -2.61 -11.52 -1.11
N VAL A 135 -3.45 -11.49 -0.08
CA VAL A 135 -4.81 -12.04 -0.20
C VAL A 135 -5.66 -11.21 -1.18
N LEU A 136 -5.61 -9.88 -1.10
CA LEU A 136 -6.34 -9.01 -2.03
C LEU A 136 -5.86 -9.20 -3.48
N MET A 137 -4.54 -9.34 -3.68
CA MET A 137 -3.95 -9.60 -4.98
C MET A 137 -4.32 -10.98 -5.52
N LEU A 138 -4.34 -12.03 -4.69
CA LEU A 138 -4.81 -13.36 -5.10
C LEU A 138 -6.27 -13.31 -5.59
N LEU A 139 -7.14 -12.58 -4.88
CA LEU A 139 -8.53 -12.38 -5.29
C LEU A 139 -8.64 -11.61 -6.62
N ALA A 140 -7.79 -10.61 -6.84
CA ALA A 140 -7.77 -9.85 -8.09
C ALA A 140 -7.21 -10.68 -9.26
N LEU A 141 -6.14 -11.44 -9.02
CA LEU A 141 -5.47 -12.28 -10.02
C LEU A 141 -6.40 -13.35 -10.60
N PHE A 142 -7.39 -13.80 -9.83
CA PHE A 142 -8.41 -14.75 -10.30
C PHE A 142 -9.15 -14.29 -11.57
N TYR A 143 -9.33 -12.98 -11.76
CA TYR A 143 -10.04 -12.44 -12.94
C TYR A 143 -9.15 -12.14 -14.12
N LEU A 144 -7.84 -12.27 -13.96
CA LEU A 144 -6.89 -11.88 -14.98
C LEU A 144 -6.25 -13.12 -15.62
N PRO A 145 -5.81 -13.05 -16.89
CA PRO A 145 -5.21 -14.20 -17.56
C PRO A 145 -3.94 -14.67 -16.84
N ALA A 146 -3.75 -15.98 -16.72
CA ALA A 146 -2.60 -16.54 -15.99
C ALA A 146 -1.24 -16.16 -16.60
N PHE A 147 -1.20 -15.91 -17.92
CA PHE A 147 -0.01 -15.52 -18.66
C PHE A 147 -0.25 -14.21 -19.41
N THR A 148 0.73 -13.30 -19.35
CA THR A 148 0.71 -12.04 -20.11
C THR A 148 1.37 -12.25 -21.49
N PRO A 149 0.75 -11.81 -22.60
CA PRO A 149 1.33 -11.92 -23.95
C PRO A 149 2.62 -11.11 -24.12
N LYS A 150 3.43 -11.46 -25.14
CA LYS A 150 4.62 -10.70 -25.55
C LYS A 150 4.19 -9.49 -26.39
N GLU A 151 4.09 -8.31 -25.78
CA GLU A 151 3.71 -7.07 -26.50
C GLU A 151 4.90 -6.15 -26.81
N SER A 152 6.04 -6.32 -26.13
CA SER A 152 7.22 -5.44 -26.26
C SER A 152 8.27 -6.01 -27.20
N SER A 153 8.81 -5.15 -28.07
CA SER A 153 9.97 -5.47 -28.91
C SER A 153 11.27 -5.51 -28.10
N SER A 154 12.28 -6.23 -28.58
CA SER A 154 13.57 -6.35 -27.88
C SER A 154 14.28 -5.01 -27.68
N LEU A 155 14.14 -4.07 -28.62
CA LEU A 155 14.72 -2.72 -28.51
C LEU A 155 14.08 -1.92 -27.36
N LYS A 156 12.75 -2.04 -27.22
CA LYS A 156 11.99 -1.41 -26.14
C LYS A 156 12.49 -1.93 -24.78
N VAL A 157 12.61 -3.24 -24.63
CA VAL A 157 13.09 -3.88 -23.39
C VAL A 157 14.51 -3.44 -23.04
N ARG A 158 15.42 -3.32 -24.02
CA ARG A 158 16.78 -2.81 -23.78
C ARG A 158 16.76 -1.38 -23.23
N GLY A 159 15.91 -0.52 -23.77
CA GLY A 159 15.71 0.83 -23.25
C GLY A 159 15.15 0.84 -21.82
N ASP A 160 14.20 -0.06 -21.52
CA ASP A 160 13.64 -0.20 -20.17
C ASP A 160 14.73 -0.63 -19.17
N ILE A 161 15.57 -1.61 -19.53
CA ILE A 161 16.70 -2.10 -18.70
C ILE A 161 17.72 -0.98 -18.45
N LEU A 162 18.10 -0.23 -19.48
CA LEU A 162 19.05 0.86 -19.34
C LEU A 162 18.51 1.93 -18.38
N LEU A 163 17.28 2.37 -18.60
CA LEU A 163 16.67 3.42 -17.78
C LEU A 163 16.47 2.98 -16.32
N SER A 164 15.99 1.74 -16.09
CA SER A 164 15.81 1.22 -14.73
C SER A 164 17.13 1.03 -14.00
N SER A 165 18.19 0.62 -14.72
CA SER A 165 19.53 0.46 -14.13
C SER A 165 20.12 1.81 -13.75
N LEU A 166 20.02 2.82 -14.63
CA LEU A 166 20.45 4.19 -14.34
C LEU A 166 19.68 4.77 -13.15
N ALA A 167 18.36 4.56 -13.10
CA ALA A 167 17.53 4.98 -11.97
C ALA A 167 17.96 4.32 -10.66
N GLY A 168 18.14 3.00 -10.64
CA GLY A 168 18.56 2.25 -9.46
C GLY A 168 19.95 2.68 -8.96
N ILE A 169 20.92 2.83 -9.87
CA ILE A 169 22.27 3.34 -9.54
C ILE A 169 22.19 4.78 -9.02
N GLY A 170 21.41 5.65 -9.66
CA GLY A 170 21.22 7.03 -9.25
C GLY A 170 20.64 7.16 -7.84
N VAL A 171 19.57 6.42 -7.55
CA VAL A 171 18.98 6.37 -6.20
C VAL A 171 19.96 5.78 -5.18
N SER A 172 20.74 4.77 -5.56
CA SER A 172 21.76 4.18 -4.68
C SER A 172 22.86 5.18 -4.33
N ILE A 173 23.39 5.91 -5.32
CA ILE A 173 24.40 6.97 -5.12
C ILE A 173 23.82 8.08 -4.25
N LEU A 174 22.60 8.53 -4.51
CA LEU A 174 21.92 9.54 -3.71
C LEU A 174 21.76 9.10 -2.25
N SER A 175 21.33 7.86 -2.04
CA SER A 175 21.15 7.30 -0.69
C SER A 175 22.48 7.19 0.04
N LEU A 176 23.53 6.72 -0.64
CA LEU A 176 24.89 6.63 -0.09
C LEU A 176 25.46 8.02 0.24
N ALA A 177 25.21 9.02 -0.62
CA ALA A 177 25.63 10.41 -0.41
C ALA A 177 24.96 11.06 0.82
N VAL A 178 23.74 10.66 1.16
CA VAL A 178 23.03 11.13 2.36
C VAL A 178 23.46 10.35 3.61
N LEU A 179 23.60 9.03 3.52
CA LEU A 179 23.93 8.16 4.66
C LEU A 179 25.40 8.24 5.09
N SER A 180 26.31 8.63 4.19
CA SER A 180 27.74 8.83 4.49
C SER A 180 28.06 10.16 5.20
N ARG A 181 27.04 10.96 5.54
CA ARG A 181 27.22 12.24 6.24
C ARG A 181 27.01 12.10 7.74
N ASP A 182 27.79 12.85 8.50
CA ASP A 182 27.63 12.99 9.93
C ASP A 182 26.55 14.03 10.25
N TYR A 183 25.67 13.69 11.18
CA TYR A 183 24.64 14.58 11.71
C TYR A 183 24.88 14.71 13.22
N SER A 184 25.33 15.88 13.67
CA SER A 184 25.77 16.12 15.07
C SER A 184 24.62 16.16 16.09
N SER A 185 23.41 16.48 15.65
CA SER A 185 22.18 16.38 16.42
C SER A 185 21.02 16.15 15.47
N THR A 186 20.10 15.26 15.84
CA THR A 186 18.92 14.99 15.03
C THR A 186 17.65 15.25 15.83
N ILE A 187 16.54 15.47 15.14
CA ILE A 187 15.22 15.51 15.78
C ILE A 187 14.88 14.19 16.50
N GLY A 188 15.56 13.08 16.16
CA GLY A 188 15.42 11.80 16.84
C GLY A 188 15.82 11.87 18.32
N ASP A 189 16.87 12.63 18.65
CA ASP A 189 17.34 12.81 20.02
C ASP A 189 16.27 13.50 20.89
N TYR A 190 15.55 14.46 20.31
CA TYR A 190 14.42 15.12 20.95
C TYR A 190 13.28 14.13 21.26
N PHE A 191 12.91 13.28 20.30
CA PHE A 191 11.82 12.32 20.51
C PHE A 191 12.19 11.26 21.56
N LEU A 192 13.43 10.75 21.56
CA LEU A 192 13.90 9.81 22.57
C LEU A 192 13.86 10.42 23.98
N ALA A 193 14.23 11.70 24.12
CA ALA A 193 14.22 12.39 25.41
C ALA A 193 12.82 12.75 25.91
N ASN A 194 11.84 12.95 25.01
CA ASN A 194 10.53 13.50 25.34
C ASN A 194 9.35 12.54 25.15
N ALA A 195 9.52 11.34 24.59
CA ALA A 195 8.41 10.40 24.40
C ALA A 195 7.64 10.10 25.68
N LEU A 196 8.36 9.68 26.74
CA LEU A 196 7.73 9.38 28.03
C LEU A 196 7.25 10.65 28.76
N LYS A 197 8.07 11.71 28.78
CA LYS A 197 7.75 12.94 29.53
C LYS A 197 6.64 13.77 28.89
N GLY A 198 6.58 13.78 27.56
CA GLY A 198 5.65 14.58 26.77
C GLY A 198 4.39 13.83 26.37
N GLY A 199 4.51 12.56 25.96
CA GLY A 199 3.39 11.76 25.46
C GLY A 199 3.02 10.54 26.30
N GLY A 200 3.66 10.38 27.47
CA GLY A 200 3.34 9.34 28.46
C GLY A 200 3.81 7.93 28.11
N GLY A 201 4.22 7.66 26.87
CA GLY A 201 4.49 6.29 26.40
C GLY A 201 5.97 5.93 26.30
N THR A 202 6.31 4.68 26.58
CA THR A 202 7.67 4.15 26.33
C THR A 202 7.88 3.69 24.89
N ASN A 203 6.81 3.47 24.11
CA ASN A 203 6.93 3.19 22.68
C ASN A 203 7.09 4.50 21.90
N VAL A 204 8.35 4.89 21.66
CA VAL A 204 8.70 6.14 20.97
C VAL A 204 8.05 6.23 19.58
N VAL A 205 7.94 5.12 18.84
CA VAL A 205 7.33 5.13 17.50
C VAL A 205 5.85 5.43 17.59
N ASN A 206 5.11 4.72 18.45
CA ASN A 206 3.67 4.96 18.61
C ASN A 206 3.41 6.38 19.12
N VAL A 207 4.16 6.84 20.12
CA VAL A 207 4.03 8.21 20.65
C VAL A 207 4.31 9.26 19.57
N ILE A 208 5.29 9.06 18.69
CA ILE A 208 5.48 9.96 17.54
C ILE A 208 4.24 9.96 16.65
N LEU A 209 3.70 8.79 16.31
CA LEU A 209 2.59 8.67 15.36
C LEU A 209 1.27 9.23 15.90
N VAL A 210 0.96 9.01 17.17
CA VAL A 210 -0.36 9.36 17.72
C VAL A 210 -0.38 10.69 18.48
N ASP A 211 0.79 11.18 18.92
CA ASP A 211 0.91 12.41 19.70
C ASP A 211 1.71 13.47 18.96
N PHE A 212 3.05 13.39 18.93
CA PHE A 212 3.89 14.45 18.34
C PHE A 212 3.56 14.75 16.87
N ARG A 213 3.20 13.72 16.10
CA ARG A 213 2.85 13.78 14.69
C ARG A 213 1.50 13.13 14.41
N GLY A 214 0.57 13.23 15.37
CA GLY A 214 -0.81 12.76 15.25
C GLY A 214 -1.53 13.24 13.99
N PHE A 215 -1.20 14.45 13.51
CA PHE A 215 -1.80 15.01 12.31
C PHE A 215 -1.45 14.21 11.04
N ASP A 216 -0.24 13.66 10.95
CA ASP A 216 0.17 12.84 9.81
C ASP A 216 -0.61 11.52 9.79
N THR A 217 -0.76 10.87 10.95
CA THR A 217 -1.58 9.66 11.08
C THR A 217 -3.06 9.92 10.81
N LEU A 218 -3.60 11.07 11.21
CA LEU A 218 -4.97 11.48 10.84
C LEU A 218 -5.12 11.60 9.31
N GLY A 219 -4.11 12.18 8.64
CA GLY A 219 -4.04 12.25 7.18
C GLY A 219 -3.98 10.86 6.53
N GLU A 220 -3.11 9.98 7.03
CA GLU A 220 -2.94 8.60 6.54
C GLU A 220 -4.23 7.80 6.63
N ILE A 221 -4.92 7.81 7.77
CA ILE A 221 -6.19 7.07 7.91
C ILE A 221 -7.28 7.69 7.03
N THR A 222 -7.28 9.01 6.84
CA THR A 222 -8.22 9.67 5.92
C THR A 222 -7.99 9.20 4.49
N VAL A 223 -6.73 9.15 4.04
CA VAL A 223 -6.37 8.62 2.71
C VAL A 223 -6.75 7.14 2.58
N LEU A 224 -6.53 6.32 3.61
CA LEU A 224 -6.93 4.91 3.62
C LEU A 224 -8.45 4.75 3.54
N GLY A 225 -9.20 5.57 4.28
CA GLY A 225 -10.66 5.61 4.23
C GLY A 225 -11.18 6.01 2.84
N ILE A 226 -10.60 7.06 2.25
CA ILE A 226 -10.90 7.48 0.87
C ILE A 226 -10.59 6.36 -0.12
N ALA A 227 -9.46 5.67 0.03
CA ALA A 227 -9.10 4.55 -0.84
C ALA A 227 -10.13 3.40 -0.72
N GLY A 228 -10.56 3.05 0.50
CA GLY A 228 -11.61 2.06 0.73
C GLY A 228 -12.93 2.41 0.04
N ILE A 229 -13.39 3.65 0.21
CA ILE A 229 -14.63 4.16 -0.41
C ILE A 229 -14.47 4.28 -1.94
N GLY A 230 -13.30 4.70 -2.43
CA GLY A 230 -12.98 4.79 -3.85
C GLY A 230 -13.00 3.41 -4.52
N ILE A 231 -12.41 2.40 -3.90
CA ILE A 231 -12.49 1.01 -4.37
C ILE A 231 -13.93 0.52 -4.36
N PHE A 232 -14.71 0.84 -3.33
CA PHE A 232 -16.14 0.55 -3.32
C PHE A 232 -16.84 1.15 -4.54
N ALA A 233 -16.65 2.45 -4.80
CA ALA A 233 -17.28 3.15 -5.91
C ALA A 233 -16.86 2.59 -7.28
N LEU A 234 -15.58 2.25 -7.45
CA LEU A 234 -15.04 1.69 -8.70
C LEU A 234 -15.54 0.26 -8.98
N LEU A 235 -15.70 -0.55 -7.95
CA LEU A 235 -16.13 -1.94 -8.09
C LEU A 235 -17.65 -2.10 -8.08
N GLN A 236 -18.39 -1.07 -7.64
CA GLN A 236 -19.84 -1.10 -7.61
C GLN A 236 -20.40 -1.29 -9.04
N GLY A 237 -21.13 -2.39 -9.24
CA GLY A 237 -21.75 -2.71 -10.52
C GLY A 237 -20.80 -3.31 -11.56
N LEU A 238 -19.50 -3.42 -11.26
CA LEU A 238 -18.55 -4.10 -12.13
C LEU A 238 -18.90 -5.60 -12.21
N ARG A 239 -18.88 -6.15 -13.42
CA ARG A 239 -19.12 -7.57 -13.68
C ARG A 239 -17.95 -8.13 -14.46
N LEU A 240 -17.18 -9.00 -13.81
CA LEU A 240 -16.08 -9.72 -14.43
C LEU A 240 -16.46 -11.18 -14.64
N TYR A 241 -15.92 -11.78 -15.69
CA TYR A 241 -16.07 -13.20 -15.97
C TYR A 241 -14.88 -13.97 -15.40
N ALA A 242 -15.16 -15.05 -14.69
CA ALA A 242 -14.16 -15.92 -14.10
C ALA A 242 -13.92 -17.10 -15.06
N PRO A 243 -12.67 -17.42 -15.35
CA PRO A 243 -12.36 -18.55 -16.19
C PRO A 243 -12.82 -19.85 -15.51
N PRO A 244 -13.52 -20.76 -16.22
CA PRO A 244 -13.96 -22.03 -15.66
C PRO A 244 -12.81 -23.03 -15.43
N TYR A 245 -11.65 -22.78 -16.05
CA TYR A 245 -10.46 -23.63 -16.00
C TYR A 245 -9.26 -22.87 -15.44
N ASP A 246 -8.30 -23.62 -14.87
CA ASP A 246 -7.00 -23.11 -14.47
C ASP A 246 -6.08 -22.87 -15.67
N ALA A 247 -4.86 -22.39 -15.41
CA ALA A 247 -3.85 -22.12 -16.44
C ALA A 247 -3.43 -23.36 -17.27
N ARG A 248 -3.74 -24.57 -16.80
CA ARG A 248 -3.42 -25.86 -17.42
C ARG A 248 -4.64 -26.53 -18.06
N GLY A 249 -5.81 -25.90 -18.02
CA GLY A 249 -7.06 -26.42 -18.56
C GLY A 249 -7.83 -27.37 -17.63
N TYR A 250 -7.41 -27.50 -16.37
CA TYR A 250 -8.17 -28.28 -15.38
C TYR A 250 -9.34 -27.45 -14.84
N PRO A 251 -10.54 -28.02 -14.68
CA PRO A 251 -11.65 -27.32 -14.06
C PRO A 251 -11.29 -26.95 -12.62
N TRP A 252 -11.72 -25.78 -12.17
CA TRP A 252 -11.58 -25.40 -10.76
C TRP A 252 -12.31 -26.40 -9.85
N ALA A 253 -11.76 -26.62 -8.65
CA ALA A 253 -12.33 -27.55 -7.69
C ALA A 253 -13.81 -27.22 -7.38
N LEU A 254 -14.65 -28.25 -7.35
CA LEU A 254 -16.07 -28.12 -7.00
C LEU A 254 -16.27 -27.71 -5.54
N GLU A 255 -15.36 -28.13 -4.67
CA GLU A 255 -15.36 -27.79 -3.24
C GLU A 255 -14.60 -26.47 -2.99
N VAL A 256 -15.33 -25.36 -3.06
CA VAL A 256 -14.77 -24.01 -2.89
C VAL A 256 -14.31 -23.74 -1.44
N TYR A 257 -14.84 -24.47 -0.45
CA TYR A 257 -14.61 -24.23 0.98
C TYR A 257 -14.24 -25.51 1.74
N PRO A 258 -12.97 -25.95 1.73
CA PRO A 258 -12.56 -27.19 2.38
C PRO A 258 -12.87 -27.20 3.89
N PRO A 259 -13.45 -28.29 4.44
CA PRO A 259 -13.87 -28.35 5.84
C PRO A 259 -12.70 -28.22 6.83
N ILE A 260 -11.51 -28.73 6.48
CA ILE A 260 -10.29 -28.58 7.29
C ILE A 260 -9.95 -27.10 7.47
N MET A 261 -9.99 -26.31 6.38
CA MET A 261 -9.75 -24.87 6.42
C MET A 261 -10.82 -24.15 7.25
N GLN A 262 -12.10 -24.50 7.09
CA GLN A 262 -13.18 -23.90 7.87
C GLN A 262 -13.01 -24.12 9.38
N VAL A 263 -12.72 -25.36 9.80
CA VAL A 263 -12.57 -25.70 11.21
C VAL A 263 -11.35 -24.98 11.81
N LEU A 264 -10.20 -25.06 11.13
CA LEU A 264 -8.97 -24.43 11.60
C LEU A 264 -9.15 -22.91 11.73
N MET A 265 -9.73 -22.27 10.72
CA MET A 265 -9.89 -20.82 10.73
C MET A 265 -10.92 -20.36 11.77
N ARG A 266 -12.00 -21.12 12.02
CA ARG A 266 -12.95 -20.78 13.10
C ARG A 266 -12.29 -20.79 14.48
N ILE A 267 -11.36 -21.71 14.71
CA ILE A 267 -10.59 -21.78 15.96
C ILE A 267 -9.58 -20.62 16.06
N LEU A 268 -8.92 -20.28 14.96
CA LEU A 268 -7.94 -19.20 14.94
C LEU A 268 -8.57 -17.80 15.05
N LEU A 269 -9.82 -17.62 14.64
CA LEU A 269 -10.49 -16.30 14.70
C LEU A 269 -10.43 -15.64 16.08
N PRO A 270 -10.93 -16.24 17.18
CA PRO A 270 -10.89 -15.62 18.49
C PRO A 270 -9.46 -15.37 18.98
N ILE A 271 -8.51 -16.26 18.62
CA ILE A 271 -7.09 -16.10 18.99
C ILE A 271 -6.50 -14.88 18.28
N MET A 272 -6.71 -14.74 16.97
CA MET A 272 -6.21 -13.59 16.21
C MET A 272 -6.85 -12.27 16.66
N LEU A 273 -8.15 -12.28 16.98
CA LEU A 273 -8.82 -11.09 17.51
C LEU A 273 -8.32 -10.74 18.92
N LEU A 274 -8.06 -11.74 19.76
CA LEU A 274 -7.44 -11.52 21.07
C LEU A 274 -6.03 -10.92 20.91
N VAL A 275 -5.23 -11.43 19.97
CA VAL A 275 -3.92 -10.85 19.65
C VAL A 275 -4.06 -9.42 19.15
N ALA A 276 -5.02 -9.12 18.27
CA ALA A 276 -5.27 -7.76 17.81
C ALA A 276 -5.61 -6.81 18.97
N VAL A 277 -6.50 -7.21 19.88
CA VAL A 277 -6.85 -6.43 21.08
C VAL A 277 -5.64 -6.26 22.00
N TYR A 278 -4.83 -7.30 22.19
CA TYR A 278 -3.61 -7.22 22.99
C TYR A 278 -2.59 -6.24 22.40
N ILE A 279 -2.36 -6.29 21.08
CA ILE A 279 -1.46 -5.38 20.36
C ILE A 279 -1.99 -3.95 20.37
N PHE A 280 -3.31 -3.77 20.32
CA PHE A 280 -3.97 -2.48 20.46
C PHE A 280 -3.71 -1.86 21.84
N LEU A 281 -4.01 -2.60 22.91
CA LEU A 281 -3.93 -2.08 24.28
C LEU A 281 -2.50 -1.80 24.75
N ARG A 282 -1.51 -2.56 24.27
CA ARG A 282 -0.10 -2.37 24.66
C ARG A 282 0.65 -1.32 23.84
N GLY A 283 0.06 -0.82 22.76
CA GLY A 283 0.76 -0.06 21.71
C GLY A 283 1.48 1.19 22.20
N HIS A 284 0.99 1.79 23.28
CA HIS A 284 1.57 2.99 23.89
C HIS A 284 2.92 2.75 24.59
N ASN A 285 3.15 1.53 25.07
CA ASN A 285 4.37 1.18 25.82
C ASN A 285 5.27 0.15 25.11
N LEU A 286 4.69 -0.69 24.26
CA LEU A 286 5.38 -1.77 23.57
C LEU A 286 4.97 -1.79 22.09
N PRO A 287 5.73 -2.48 21.22
CA PRO A 287 5.45 -2.50 19.79
C PRO A 287 4.00 -2.89 19.48
N GLY A 288 3.30 -2.07 18.70
CA GLY A 288 1.87 -2.20 18.46
C GLY A 288 1.19 -0.89 18.08
N GLY A 289 -0.08 -0.73 18.49
CA GLY A 289 -0.88 0.48 18.22
C GLY A 289 -2.12 0.20 17.37
N GLY A 290 -2.93 1.23 17.15
CA GLY A 290 -4.23 1.14 16.47
C GLY A 290 -4.14 0.58 15.05
N PHE A 291 -3.11 0.98 14.30
CA PHE A 291 -2.92 0.59 12.91
C PHE A 291 -2.60 -0.90 12.74
N VAL A 292 -1.55 -1.38 13.42
CA VAL A 292 -1.13 -2.80 13.38
C VAL A 292 -2.25 -3.70 13.87
N ALA A 293 -2.87 -3.35 15.00
CA ALA A 293 -4.01 -4.11 15.54
C ALA A 293 -5.16 -4.19 14.53
N GLY A 294 -5.46 -3.09 13.85
CA GLY A 294 -6.48 -3.05 12.80
C GLY A 294 -6.16 -3.96 11.62
N LEU A 295 -4.90 -4.03 11.21
CA LEU A 295 -4.46 -4.95 10.15
C LEU A 295 -4.55 -6.41 10.59
N ILE A 296 -4.12 -6.75 11.82
CA ILE A 296 -4.24 -8.13 12.36
C ILE A 296 -5.71 -8.55 12.42
N ALA A 297 -6.58 -7.69 12.93
CA ALA A 297 -8.02 -7.93 12.93
C ALA A 297 -8.57 -8.09 11.50
N SER A 298 -8.09 -7.28 10.56
CA SER A 298 -8.46 -7.40 9.15
C SER A 298 -8.03 -8.72 8.54
N VAL A 299 -6.80 -9.18 8.78
CA VAL A 299 -6.30 -10.49 8.36
C VAL A 299 -7.17 -11.60 8.95
N ALA A 300 -7.51 -11.51 10.24
CA ALA A 300 -8.38 -12.47 10.89
C ALA A 300 -9.73 -12.60 10.18
N LEU A 301 -10.35 -11.47 9.82
CA LEU A 301 -11.60 -11.43 9.07
C LEU A 301 -11.43 -11.93 7.64
N ILE A 302 -10.39 -11.49 6.92
CA ILE A 302 -10.07 -11.91 5.54
C ILE A 302 -9.99 -13.43 5.45
N VAL A 303 -9.28 -14.06 6.38
CA VAL A 303 -9.08 -15.50 6.39
C VAL A 303 -10.41 -16.23 6.68
N GLN A 304 -11.31 -15.68 7.50
CA GLN A 304 -12.67 -16.23 7.64
C GLN A 304 -13.48 -16.16 6.35
N TYR A 305 -13.37 -15.06 5.63
CA TYR A 305 -14.03 -14.88 4.34
C TYR A 305 -13.56 -15.89 3.30
N LEU A 306 -12.25 -16.14 3.26
CA LEU A 306 -11.66 -17.13 2.36
C LEU A 306 -12.10 -18.55 2.73
N ALA A 307 -12.10 -18.88 4.03
CA ALA A 307 -12.41 -20.22 4.51
C ALA A 307 -13.90 -20.59 4.41
N ASN A 308 -14.81 -19.67 4.79
CA ASN A 308 -16.25 -19.95 4.89
C ASN A 308 -17.07 -19.38 3.73
N GLY A 309 -16.46 -18.57 2.86
CA GLY A 309 -17.12 -17.91 1.75
C GLY A 309 -17.80 -16.59 2.11
N ILE A 310 -17.98 -15.75 1.10
CA ILE A 310 -18.50 -14.39 1.29
C ILE A 310 -19.96 -14.35 1.74
N GLY A 311 -20.78 -15.30 1.31
CA GLY A 311 -22.19 -15.37 1.72
C GLY A 311 -22.34 -15.66 3.21
N TRP A 312 -21.47 -16.51 3.77
CA TRP A 312 -21.46 -16.82 5.20
C TRP A 312 -20.95 -15.64 6.03
N ALA A 313 -19.85 -15.03 5.58
CA ALA A 313 -19.18 -13.95 6.30
C ALA A 313 -19.93 -12.62 6.20
N SER A 314 -20.48 -12.27 5.04
CA SER A 314 -21.27 -11.04 4.86
C SER A 314 -22.59 -11.05 5.63
N LYS A 315 -23.16 -12.21 5.96
CA LYS A 315 -24.33 -12.32 6.84
C LYS A 315 -24.00 -12.10 8.31
N ARG A 316 -22.74 -12.30 8.71
CA ARG A 316 -22.27 -12.20 10.11
C ARG A 316 -21.60 -10.87 10.43
N LEU A 317 -21.04 -10.20 9.42
CA LEU A 317 -20.52 -8.85 9.56
C LEU A 317 -21.65 -7.84 9.34
N LEU A 318 -22.42 -7.64 10.41
CA LEU A 318 -23.61 -6.78 10.45
C LEU A 318 -23.29 -5.28 10.44
N ILE A 319 -22.06 -4.91 10.83
CA ILE A 319 -21.67 -3.50 10.91
C ILE A 319 -21.41 -2.95 9.51
N ASP A 320 -22.00 -1.79 9.20
CA ASP A 320 -21.73 -1.07 7.97
C ASP A 320 -20.27 -0.59 7.96
N LYS A 321 -19.57 -0.93 6.88
CA LYS A 321 -18.15 -0.62 6.68
C LYS A 321 -17.96 0.86 6.40
N HIS A 322 -18.93 1.52 5.77
CA HIS A 322 -18.93 2.98 5.59
C HIS A 322 -19.02 3.67 6.94
N PHE A 323 -19.89 3.16 7.83
CA PHE A 323 -20.00 3.66 9.19
C PHE A 323 -18.71 3.43 9.98
N LEU A 324 -18.07 2.27 9.88
CA LEU A 324 -16.76 2.02 10.53
C LEU A 324 -15.69 3.03 10.07
N ILE A 325 -15.56 3.26 8.77
CA ILE A 325 -14.59 4.22 8.23
C ILE A 325 -14.93 5.64 8.69
N GLY A 326 -16.18 6.08 8.52
CA GLY A 326 -16.61 7.42 8.90
C GLY A 326 -16.49 7.68 10.40
N SER A 327 -16.97 6.75 11.22
CA SER A 327 -16.85 6.84 12.69
C SER A 327 -15.41 6.85 13.14
N GLY A 328 -14.52 6.05 12.53
CA GLY A 328 -13.10 6.05 12.87
C GLY A 328 -12.41 7.38 12.61
N VAL A 329 -12.61 7.97 11.43
CA VAL A 329 -12.07 9.31 11.10
C VAL A 329 -12.67 10.38 12.02
N LEU A 330 -13.98 10.31 12.29
CA LEU A 330 -14.65 11.25 13.19
C LEU A 330 -14.14 11.14 14.63
N ILE A 331 -13.92 9.93 15.14
CA ILE A 331 -13.37 9.71 16.49
C ILE A 331 -11.96 10.30 16.57
N ALA A 332 -11.08 9.97 15.61
CA ALA A 332 -9.72 10.50 15.56
C ALA A 332 -9.66 12.03 15.38
N GLY A 333 -10.58 12.62 14.60
CA GLY A 333 -10.70 14.07 14.50
C GLY A 333 -11.26 14.71 15.78
N ALA A 334 -12.24 14.06 16.39
CA ALA A 334 -12.89 14.53 17.60
C ALA A 334 -11.93 14.56 18.80
N THR A 335 -10.99 13.61 18.93
CA THR A 335 -9.97 13.68 19.98
C THR A 335 -9.16 14.96 19.89
N GLY A 336 -8.77 15.38 18.69
CA GLY A 336 -8.06 16.65 18.49
C GLY A 336 -8.93 17.88 18.75
N VAL A 337 -10.21 17.85 18.36
CA VAL A 337 -11.17 18.94 18.65
C VAL A 337 -11.39 19.08 20.15
N VAL A 338 -11.49 17.97 20.89
CA VAL A 338 -11.65 17.99 22.36
C VAL A 338 -10.45 18.68 23.02
N SER A 339 -9.21 18.41 22.57
CA SER A 339 -8.03 19.13 23.08
C SER A 339 -8.13 20.64 22.86
N MET A 340 -8.62 21.08 21.68
CA MET A 340 -8.87 22.50 21.39
C MET A 340 -9.92 23.13 22.29
N LEU A 341 -11.02 22.41 22.56
CA LEU A 341 -12.08 22.91 23.43
C LEU A 341 -11.61 23.12 24.88
N ILE A 342 -10.60 22.38 25.32
CA ILE A 342 -9.99 22.48 26.65
C ILE A 342 -8.85 23.52 26.67
N GLY A 343 -8.55 24.18 25.54
CA GLY A 343 -7.58 25.27 25.43
C GLY A 343 -6.17 24.83 24.99
N PHE A 344 -5.99 23.58 24.58
CA PHE A 344 -4.72 23.08 24.04
C PHE A 344 -4.71 23.07 22.50
N PRO A 345 -3.54 23.05 21.85
CA PRO A 345 -3.48 22.85 20.39
C PRO A 345 -4.17 21.55 19.93
N PHE A 346 -4.62 21.54 18.68
CA PHE A 346 -5.23 20.35 18.06
C PHE A 346 -4.33 19.12 18.19
N LEU A 347 -4.92 17.98 18.59
CA LEU A 347 -4.23 16.70 18.83
C LEU A 347 -3.15 16.74 19.91
N THR A 348 -3.24 17.64 20.88
CA THR A 348 -2.43 17.55 22.11
C THR A 348 -2.95 16.38 22.96
N SER A 349 -2.10 15.40 23.26
CA SER A 349 -2.49 14.28 24.12
C SER A 349 -2.40 14.64 25.60
N ALA A 350 -3.31 14.05 26.38
CA ALA A 350 -3.26 14.06 27.83
C ALA A 350 -3.28 12.61 28.34
N PHE A 351 -2.57 12.37 29.44
CA PHE A 351 -2.52 11.07 30.09
C PHE A 351 -2.80 11.20 31.58
N ILE A 352 -3.47 10.19 32.13
CA ILE A 352 -3.77 10.07 33.56
C ILE A 352 -3.41 8.65 33.99
N TYR A 353 -2.68 8.51 35.09
CA TYR A 353 -2.47 7.23 35.75
C TYR A 353 -3.66 6.94 36.64
N LEU A 354 -4.32 5.80 36.42
CA LEU A 354 -5.48 5.35 37.17
C LEU A 354 -5.12 4.08 37.94
N ASP A 355 -5.43 4.03 39.23
CA ASP A 355 -5.17 2.85 40.05
C ASP A 355 -6.38 1.92 40.02
N TRP A 356 -6.27 0.80 39.28
CA TRP A 356 -7.32 -0.22 39.25
C TRP A 356 -7.04 -1.33 40.28
N PRO A 357 -8.02 -1.72 41.12
CA PRO A 357 -7.82 -2.70 42.20
C PRO A 357 -7.29 -4.08 41.75
N ILE A 358 -7.51 -4.45 40.48
CA ILE A 358 -7.16 -5.78 39.93
C ILE A 358 -5.86 -5.75 39.11
N VAL A 359 -5.55 -4.61 38.48
CA VAL A 359 -4.49 -4.51 37.45
C VAL A 359 -3.31 -3.64 37.92
N GLY A 360 -3.48 -2.86 38.99
CA GLY A 360 -2.50 -1.89 39.47
C GLY A 360 -2.64 -0.53 38.80
N GLU A 361 -1.59 0.29 38.87
CA GLU A 361 -1.52 1.57 38.17
C GLU A 361 -1.51 1.33 36.66
N PHE A 362 -2.47 1.90 35.93
CA PHE A 362 -2.51 1.82 34.47
C PHE A 362 -2.72 3.20 33.86
N GLU A 363 -1.98 3.48 32.79
CA GLU A 363 -2.06 4.76 32.10
C GLU A 363 -3.22 4.79 31.12
N VAL A 364 -4.08 5.80 31.26
CA VAL A 364 -5.14 6.12 30.30
C VAL A 364 -4.75 7.40 29.59
N ALA A 365 -4.34 7.25 28.33
CA ALA A 365 -4.05 8.36 27.45
C ALA A 365 -5.23 8.63 26.51
N SER A 366 -5.48 9.91 26.21
CA SER A 366 -6.40 10.31 25.14
C SER A 366 -5.99 9.73 23.77
N ALA A 367 -4.71 9.38 23.63
CA ALA A 367 -4.14 8.65 22.50
C ALA A 367 -4.86 7.32 22.21
N ILE A 368 -5.41 6.62 23.22
CA ILE A 368 -6.16 5.36 23.02
C ILE A 368 -7.43 5.60 22.19
N ALA A 369 -8.11 6.75 22.39
CA ALA A 369 -9.28 7.09 21.60
C ALA A 369 -8.92 7.43 20.16
N PHE A 370 -7.76 8.08 19.94
CA PHE A 370 -7.23 8.33 18.60
C PHE A 370 -6.88 7.00 17.90
N ASP A 371 -6.15 6.12 18.59
CA ASP A 371 -5.81 4.76 18.11
C ASP A 371 -7.06 3.92 17.82
N LEU A 372 -8.13 4.06 18.60
CA LEU A 372 -9.42 3.42 18.32
C LEU A 372 -9.99 3.92 16.98
N GLY A 373 -9.93 5.22 16.73
CA GLY A 373 -10.30 5.80 15.44
C GLY A 373 -9.50 5.19 14.30
N VAL A 374 -8.17 5.12 14.43
CA VAL A 374 -7.27 4.47 13.47
C VAL A 374 -7.66 3.01 13.22
N PHE A 375 -7.85 2.24 14.30
CA PHE A 375 -8.24 0.83 14.23
C PHE A 375 -9.53 0.62 13.43
N LEU A 376 -10.56 1.43 13.70
CA LEU A 376 -11.85 1.35 13.02
C LEU A 376 -11.74 1.65 11.53
N VAL A 377 -10.95 2.67 11.15
CA VAL A 377 -10.73 3.00 9.74
C VAL A 377 -10.00 1.87 9.01
N VAL A 378 -8.92 1.34 9.60
CA VAL A 378 -8.13 0.26 9.00
C VAL A 378 -9.01 -0.97 8.79
N VAL A 379 -9.71 -1.44 9.83
CA VAL A 379 -10.62 -2.59 9.72
C VAL A 379 -11.73 -2.32 8.73
N GLY A 380 -12.37 -1.15 8.80
CA GLY A 380 -13.45 -0.77 7.91
C GLY A 380 -13.04 -0.77 6.43
N ALA A 381 -11.92 -0.10 6.11
CA ALA A 381 -11.40 0.01 4.75
C ALA A 381 -10.97 -1.35 4.20
N THR A 382 -10.19 -2.13 4.94
CA THR A 382 -9.70 -3.43 4.47
C THR A 382 -10.84 -4.43 4.26
N VAL A 383 -11.80 -4.50 5.20
CA VAL A 383 -12.98 -5.38 5.05
C VAL A 383 -13.89 -4.89 3.91
N MET A 384 -14.00 -3.58 3.68
CA MET A 384 -14.76 -3.03 2.55
C MET A 384 -14.17 -3.50 1.21
N ILE A 385 -12.86 -3.36 1.03
CA ILE A 385 -12.15 -3.80 -0.19
C ILE A 385 -12.37 -5.29 -0.43
N LEU A 386 -12.17 -6.11 0.60
CA LEU A 386 -12.37 -7.55 0.54
C LEU A 386 -13.80 -7.92 0.12
N VAL A 387 -14.80 -7.32 0.77
CA VAL A 387 -16.21 -7.61 0.48
C VAL A 387 -16.56 -7.25 -0.96
N GLN A 388 -16.02 -6.16 -1.49
CA GLN A 388 -16.29 -5.78 -2.88
C GLN A 388 -15.62 -6.72 -3.88
N LEU A 389 -14.34 -7.05 -3.67
CA LEU A 389 -13.65 -8.04 -4.52
C LEU A 389 -14.32 -9.41 -4.49
N GLY A 390 -14.79 -9.86 -3.33
CA GLY A 390 -15.47 -11.15 -3.26
C GLY A 390 -16.92 -11.12 -3.80
N LYS A 391 -17.62 -9.98 -3.80
CA LYS A 391 -18.94 -9.84 -4.47
C LYS A 391 -18.81 -10.00 -5.99
N LEU A 392 -17.70 -9.55 -6.57
CA LEU A 392 -17.38 -9.80 -7.98
C LEU A 392 -17.33 -11.31 -8.28
N SER A 393 -16.83 -12.11 -7.33
CA SER A 393 -16.62 -13.56 -7.53
C SER A 393 -17.96 -14.30 -7.61
N LEU A 394 -18.90 -13.95 -6.71
CA LEU A 394 -20.25 -14.50 -6.76
C LEU A 394 -21.00 -14.15 -8.04
N THR A 395 -20.88 -12.90 -8.48
CA THR A 395 -21.55 -12.41 -9.71
C THR A 395 -21.02 -13.13 -10.93
N SER A 396 -19.70 -13.33 -10.97
CA SER A 396 -19.01 -14.06 -12.00
C SER A 396 -19.46 -15.53 -12.10
N HIS A 397 -19.48 -16.27 -10.99
CA HIS A 397 -19.92 -17.67 -11.00
C HIS A 397 -21.38 -17.84 -11.44
N LYS A 398 -22.25 -16.87 -11.17
CA LYS A 398 -23.63 -16.87 -11.70
C LYS A 398 -23.64 -16.71 -13.22
N LEU A 399 -22.84 -15.79 -13.75
CA LEU A 399 -22.72 -15.56 -15.20
C LEU A 399 -22.19 -16.81 -15.93
N THR A 400 -21.19 -17.50 -15.38
CA THR A 400 -20.67 -18.75 -15.96
C THR A 400 -21.73 -19.84 -16.02
N LYS A 401 -22.54 -20.00 -14.96
CA LYS A 401 -23.65 -20.98 -14.96
C LYS A 401 -24.74 -20.64 -15.96
N THR A 402 -25.06 -19.35 -16.15
CA THR A 402 -26.05 -18.92 -17.16
C THR A 402 -25.54 -19.19 -18.57
N LYS A 403 -24.28 -18.81 -18.88
CA LYS A 403 -23.68 -19.09 -20.20
C LYS A 403 -23.59 -20.57 -20.52
N ALA A 404 -23.18 -21.40 -19.56
CA ALA A 404 -23.14 -22.86 -19.77
C ALA A 404 -24.54 -23.41 -20.09
N LYS A 405 -25.58 -22.93 -19.41
CA LYS A 405 -26.97 -23.31 -19.71
C LYS A 405 -27.43 -22.84 -21.10
N GLU A 406 -27.04 -21.64 -21.52
CA GLU A 406 -27.36 -21.11 -22.86
C GLU A 406 -26.64 -21.90 -23.97
N GLU A 407 -25.38 -22.28 -23.75
CA GLU A 407 -24.61 -23.12 -24.69
C GLU A 407 -25.16 -24.55 -24.77
N ASP A 408 -25.62 -25.13 -23.66
CA ASP A 408 -26.28 -26.44 -23.64
C ASP A 408 -27.67 -26.39 -24.30
N ALA A 409 -28.41 -25.28 -24.13
CA ALA A 409 -29.72 -25.08 -24.76
C ALA A 409 -29.65 -24.87 -26.28
N TRP A 410 -28.50 -24.43 -26.82
CA TRP A 410 -28.26 -24.34 -28.26
C TRP A 410 -27.80 -25.66 -28.90
N LYS A 411 -27.39 -26.63 -28.08
CA LYS A 411 -26.95 -27.97 -28.52
C LYS A 411 -28.08 -29.01 -28.49
N CYS A 412 -29.22 -28.68 -27.89
CA CYS A 412 -30.48 -29.41 -28.01
C CYS A 412 -31.37 -28.72 -29.06
#